data_AF-A0A8K0CHM0-F1
#
_entry.id   AF-A0A8K0CHM0-F1
#
_cell.length_a   1.000
_cell.length_b   1.000
_cell.length_c   1.000
_cell.angle_alpha   90.00
_cell.angle_beta   90.00
_cell.angle_gamma   90.00
#
_symmetry.space_group_name_H-M   'P 1'
#
loop_
_entity.id
_entity.type
_entity.pdbx_description
1 polymer ?
#
loop_
_entity_poly.entity_id
_entity_poly.type
_entity_poly.pdbx_seq_one_letter_code
_entity_poly.pdbx_strand_id
1 'polypeptide(L)'
;MDVILKKTFPNNTQLIEFGMSVPYPIHNNTLATCTLEYNVIGNTWAELTKTDDKNGMCHLFNTNGGDLWFDIQKQASMTPGACPIPKGNYHGDGILINLSKSKIPPIPPGNYRTTIEVRNKSNNSVILCKMFDIEGKA
;
A
#
# COMPACT_ATOMS: atom_id res chain seq x y z
N MET A 1 -2.56 4.38 -8.69
CA MET A 1 -2.93 3.22 -7.87
C MET A 1 -4.25 3.60 -7.26
N ASP A 2 -5.30 2.94 -7.70
CA ASP A 2 -6.63 3.01 -7.10
C ASP A 2 -6.84 1.64 -6.47
N VAL A 3 -7.18 1.60 -5.19
CA VAL A 3 -7.49 0.35 -4.46
C VAL A 3 -8.94 0.47 -4.03
N ILE A 4 -9.76 -0.49 -4.44
CA ILE A 4 -11.17 -0.56 -4.09
C ILE A 4 -11.36 -1.80 -3.23
N LEU A 5 -11.78 -1.58 -1.98
CA LEU A 5 -12.25 -2.67 -1.12
C LEU A 5 -13.62 -3.10 -1.61
N LYS A 6 -13.75 -4.34 -2.09
CA LYS A 6 -15.03 -4.84 -2.60
C LYS A 6 -15.86 -5.55 -1.54
N LYS A 7 -15.22 -6.32 -0.66
CA LYS A 7 -15.95 -7.16 0.30
C LYS A 7 -15.08 -7.60 1.47
N THR A 8 -15.65 -7.61 2.66
CA THR A 8 -15.05 -8.22 3.86
C THR A 8 -15.65 -9.61 4.07
N PHE A 9 -14.80 -10.59 4.40
CA PHE A 9 -15.19 -11.96 4.74
C PHE A 9 -14.88 -12.25 6.22
N PRO A 10 -15.49 -13.30 6.81
CA PRO A 10 -15.08 -13.82 8.11
C PRO A 10 -13.56 -14.12 8.13
N ASN A 11 -12.92 -14.01 9.30
CA ASN A 11 -11.49 -14.29 9.53
C ASN A 11 -10.51 -13.27 8.91
N ASN A 12 -10.78 -11.96 9.04
CA ASN A 12 -9.85 -10.89 8.63
C ASN A 12 -9.44 -10.93 7.14
N THR A 13 -10.25 -11.57 6.30
CA THR A 13 -10.00 -11.68 4.87
C THR A 13 -10.81 -10.64 4.12
N GLN A 14 -10.20 -9.96 3.15
CA GLN A 14 -10.86 -8.96 2.33
C GLN A 14 -10.62 -9.23 0.84
N LEU A 15 -11.65 -8.97 0.03
CA LEU A 15 -11.54 -8.89 -1.41
C LEU A 15 -11.17 -7.46 -1.79
N ILE A 16 -10.04 -7.30 -2.44
CA ILE A 16 -9.62 -6.01 -2.99
C ILE A 16 -9.51 -6.10 -4.51
N GLU A 17 -9.77 -4.96 -5.13
CA GLU A 17 -9.32 -4.70 -6.49
C GLU A 17 -8.35 -3.55 -6.47
N PHE A 18 -7.36 -3.59 -7.33
CA PHE A 18 -6.47 -2.46 -7.48
C PHE A 18 -6.03 -2.27 -8.93
N GLY A 19 -5.84 -1.02 -9.32
CA GLY A 19 -5.18 -0.64 -10.58
C GLY A 19 -4.02 0.29 -10.29
N MET A 20 -2.79 -0.10 -10.61
CA MET A 20 -1.58 0.70 -10.42
C MET A 20 -0.88 0.98 -11.74
N SER A 21 -0.84 2.25 -12.14
CA SER A 21 0.07 2.71 -13.20
C SER A 21 1.40 3.16 -12.61
N VAL A 22 2.47 2.50 -13.06
CA VAL A 22 3.86 2.83 -12.74
C VAL A 22 4.48 3.51 -13.97
N PRO A 23 4.64 4.84 -13.99
CA PRO A 23 5.09 5.58 -15.17
C PRO A 23 6.59 5.40 -15.45
N TYR A 24 7.38 5.08 -14.42
CA TYR A 24 8.83 4.85 -14.46
C TYR A 24 9.20 3.70 -13.53
N PRO A 25 10.23 2.89 -13.84
CA PRO A 25 10.63 1.81 -12.95
C PRO A 25 10.98 2.33 -11.55
N ILE A 26 10.41 1.72 -10.52
CA ILE A 26 10.62 2.14 -9.14
C ILE A 26 11.80 1.33 -8.58
N HIS A 27 12.97 1.96 -8.60
CA HIS A 27 14.22 1.39 -8.09
C HIS A 27 14.40 1.64 -6.58
N ASN A 28 15.37 0.94 -5.98
CA ASN A 28 15.82 1.18 -4.60
C ASN A 28 16.51 2.56 -4.42
N ASN A 29 16.78 3.29 -5.51
CA ASN A 29 17.27 4.68 -5.45
C ASN A 29 16.14 5.71 -5.25
N THR A 30 15.08 5.32 -4.54
CA THR A 30 13.95 6.18 -4.20
C THR A 30 13.84 6.32 -2.68
N LEU A 31 13.26 7.41 -2.22
CA LEU A 31 12.75 7.55 -0.87
C LEU A 31 11.26 7.20 -0.91
N ALA A 32 10.77 6.47 0.08
CA ALA A 32 9.34 6.23 0.22
C ALA A 32 8.85 6.67 1.58
N THR A 33 7.73 7.37 1.59
CA THR A 33 7.00 7.76 2.78
C THR A 33 5.61 7.15 2.69
N CYS A 34 5.21 6.43 3.73
CA CYS A 34 3.86 5.91 3.89
C CYS A 34 3.25 6.51 5.15
N THR A 35 2.17 7.26 4.99
CA THR A 35 1.40 7.84 6.10
C THR A 35 0.07 7.12 6.18
N LEU A 36 -0.28 6.61 7.35
CA LEU A 36 -1.60 6.09 7.68
C LEU A 36 -2.30 7.07 8.60
N GLU A 37 -3.49 7.50 8.21
CA GLU A 37 -4.35 8.45 8.92
C GLU A 37 -5.70 7.78 9.23
N TYR A 38 -6.35 8.23 10.30
CA TYR A 38 -7.67 7.78 10.74
C TYR A 38 -8.64 8.95 10.82
N ASN A 39 -9.88 8.75 10.36
CA ASN A 39 -10.92 9.76 10.41
C ASN A 39 -11.50 9.85 11.84
N VAL A 40 -11.20 10.95 12.53
CA VAL A 40 -11.61 11.17 13.91
C VAL A 40 -13.08 11.57 13.99
N ILE A 41 -13.45 12.68 13.32
CA ILE A 41 -14.83 13.19 13.23
C ILE A 41 -14.92 14.05 11.96
N GLY A 42 -15.99 13.87 11.17
CA GLY A 42 -16.44 14.86 10.17
C GLY A 42 -15.39 15.26 9.12
N ASN A 43 -14.63 14.29 8.58
CA ASN A 43 -13.51 14.48 7.63
C ASN A 43 -12.23 15.05 8.22
N THR A 44 -12.09 15.07 9.55
CA THR A 44 -10.81 15.36 10.20
C THR A 44 -9.97 14.10 10.26
N TRP A 45 -8.79 14.13 9.64
CA TRP A 45 -7.85 13.00 9.61
C TRP A 45 -6.73 13.23 10.62
N ALA A 46 -6.44 12.22 11.44
CA ALA A 46 -5.31 12.22 12.37
C ALA A 46 -4.29 11.17 11.94
N GLU A 47 -3.02 11.55 11.89
CA GLU A 47 -1.92 10.62 11.60
C GLU A 47 -1.84 9.55 12.71
N LEU A 48 -1.97 8.29 12.31
CA LEU A 48 -1.73 7.14 13.18
C LEU A 48 -0.26 6.72 13.15
N THR A 49 0.31 6.67 11.94
CA THR A 49 1.72 6.35 11.77
C THR A 49 2.24 6.93 10.47
N LYS A 50 3.52 7.29 10.49
CA LYS A 50 4.29 7.68 9.32
C LYS A 50 5.58 6.88 9.29
N THR A 51 5.80 6.18 8.18
CA THR A 51 7.00 5.39 7.95
C THR A 51 7.76 5.97 6.78
N ASP A 52 8.98 6.44 7.05
CA ASP A 52 9.93 6.89 6.05
C ASP A 52 10.99 5.81 5.81
N ASP A 53 11.16 5.42 4.55
CA ASP A 53 12.10 4.39 4.15
C ASP A 53 13.11 4.94 3.14
N LYS A 54 14.35 5.05 3.63
CA LYS A 54 15.50 5.49 2.84
C LYS A 54 15.97 4.42 1.86
N ASN A 55 15.49 3.19 1.92
CA ASN A 55 15.78 2.13 0.95
C ASN A 55 14.72 2.06 -0.15
N GLY A 56 13.68 2.90 -0.08
CA GLY A 56 12.67 3.09 -1.10
C GLY A 56 11.44 2.21 -0.95
N MET A 57 10.51 2.39 -1.88
CA MET A 57 9.14 1.84 -1.79
C MET A 57 9.12 0.31 -1.71
N CYS A 58 10.02 -0.30 -2.47
CA CYS A 58 10.29 -1.73 -2.49
C CYS A 58 10.60 -2.31 -1.09
N HIS A 59 11.57 -1.69 -0.42
CA HIS A 59 11.98 -2.12 0.91
C HIS A 59 10.86 -1.89 1.91
N LEU A 60 10.15 -0.76 1.81
CA LEU A 60 9.02 -0.42 2.68
C LEU A 60 7.93 -1.49 2.61
N PHE A 61 7.47 -1.84 1.40
CA PHE A 61 6.42 -2.84 1.23
C PHE A 61 6.87 -4.26 1.60
N ASN A 62 8.08 -4.66 1.23
CA ASN A 62 8.60 -5.98 1.60
C ASN A 62 8.76 -6.11 3.13
N THR A 63 9.15 -5.05 3.81
CA THR A 63 9.38 -5.07 5.27
C THR A 63 8.08 -5.01 6.05
N ASN A 64 7.21 -4.04 5.72
CA ASN A 64 5.98 -3.76 6.46
C ASN A 64 4.78 -4.59 5.99
N GLY A 65 4.67 -4.78 4.67
CA GLY A 65 3.64 -5.64 4.08
C GLY A 65 3.94 -7.12 4.25
N GLY A 66 5.21 -7.51 4.29
CA GLY A 66 5.64 -8.88 4.57
C GLY A 66 4.92 -9.91 3.69
N ASP A 67 4.45 -11.00 4.31
CA ASP A 67 3.76 -12.09 3.61
C ASP A 67 2.48 -11.64 2.90
N LEU A 68 1.76 -10.65 3.47
CA LEU A 68 0.57 -10.09 2.84
C LEU A 68 0.92 -9.45 1.48
N TRP A 69 2.00 -8.67 1.43
CA TRP A 69 2.44 -8.04 0.19
C TRP A 69 2.89 -9.06 -0.84
N PHE A 70 3.61 -10.10 -0.42
CA PHE A 70 4.04 -11.17 -1.32
C PHE A 70 2.85 -11.94 -1.91
N ASP A 71 1.80 -12.18 -1.12
CA ASP A 71 0.57 -12.81 -1.60
C ASP A 71 -0.18 -11.94 -2.61
N ILE A 72 -0.23 -10.62 -2.38
CA ILE A 72 -0.79 -9.66 -3.35
C ILE A 72 0.00 -9.71 -4.65
N GLN A 73 1.34 -9.67 -4.57
CA GLN A 73 2.20 -9.74 -5.75
C GLN A 73 1.97 -11.02 -6.54
N LYS A 74 1.91 -12.19 -5.90
CA LYS A 74 1.62 -13.47 -6.56
C LYS A 74 0.27 -13.45 -7.28
N GLN A 75 -0.79 -13.01 -6.59
CA GLN A 75 -2.13 -12.96 -7.15
C GLN A 75 -2.25 -11.95 -8.30
N ALA A 76 -1.47 -10.87 -8.27
CA ALA A 76 -1.38 -9.87 -9.32
C ALA A 76 -0.37 -10.21 -10.44
N SER A 77 0.13 -11.46 -10.50
CA SER A 77 1.13 -11.90 -11.47
C SER A 77 2.43 -11.06 -11.48
N MET A 78 2.79 -10.50 -10.32
CA MET A 78 4.06 -9.81 -10.08
C MET A 78 5.07 -10.77 -9.45
N THR A 79 6.36 -10.62 -9.75
CA THR A 79 7.42 -11.37 -9.08
C THR A 79 7.52 -10.92 -7.61
N PRO A 80 7.31 -11.81 -6.63
CA PRO A 80 7.30 -11.42 -5.22
C PRO A 80 8.65 -10.89 -4.75
N GLY A 81 8.64 -9.81 -3.97
CA GLY A 81 9.83 -9.17 -3.42
C GLY A 81 10.78 -8.53 -4.46
N ALA A 82 10.49 -8.68 -5.75
CA ALA A 82 11.38 -8.23 -6.81
C ALA A 82 11.35 -6.72 -6.97
N CYS A 83 12.55 -6.15 -7.10
CA CYS A 83 12.77 -4.75 -7.44
C CYS A 83 13.88 -4.61 -8.49
N PRO A 84 13.79 -3.64 -9.41
CA PRO A 84 12.78 -2.58 -9.48
C PRO A 84 11.39 -3.08 -9.86
N ILE A 85 10.34 -2.36 -9.45
CA ILE A 85 9.00 -2.56 -10.02
C ILE A 85 9.03 -1.95 -11.44
N PRO A 86 8.84 -2.75 -12.51
CA PRO A 86 8.92 -2.24 -13.87
C PRO A 86 7.88 -1.15 -14.16
N LYS A 87 8.14 -0.35 -15.20
CA LYS A 87 7.12 0.52 -15.79
C LYS A 87 5.99 -0.36 -16.34
N GLY A 88 4.75 -0.02 -16.04
CA GLY A 88 3.60 -0.77 -16.53
C GLY A 88 2.29 -0.39 -15.85
N ASN A 89 1.21 -0.99 -16.33
CA ASN A 89 -0.08 -0.97 -15.66
C ASN A 89 -0.28 -2.33 -15.01
N TYR A 90 -0.44 -2.33 -13.70
CA TYR A 90 -0.71 -3.50 -12.89
C TYR A 90 -2.16 -3.48 -12.47
N HIS A 91 -2.80 -4.63 -12.51
CA HIS A 91 -4.17 -4.78 -12.09
C HIS A 91 -4.30 -6.07 -11.30
N GLY A 92 -5.02 -6.00 -10.18
CA GLY A 92 -5.45 -7.15 -9.44
C GLY A 92 -6.94 -7.09 -9.29
N ASP A 93 -7.64 -8.07 -9.87
CA ASP A 93 -9.07 -8.27 -9.69
C ASP A 93 -9.33 -9.44 -8.76
N GLY A 94 -10.22 -9.25 -7.79
CA GLY A 94 -10.59 -10.31 -6.86
C GLY A 94 -9.44 -10.82 -5.98
N ILE A 95 -8.51 -9.93 -5.62
CA ILE A 95 -7.35 -10.29 -4.79
C ILE A 95 -7.84 -10.52 -3.36
N LEU A 96 -7.61 -11.72 -2.83
CA LEU A 96 -7.92 -12.05 -1.46
C LEU A 96 -6.73 -11.71 -0.57
N ILE A 97 -6.90 -10.72 0.31
CA ILE A 97 -5.91 -10.35 1.31
C ILE A 97 -6.32 -10.89 2.66
N ASN A 98 -5.38 -11.50 3.39
CA ASN A 98 -5.59 -11.89 4.78
C ASN A 98 -4.82 -10.92 5.68
N LEU A 99 -5.53 -10.04 6.37
CA LEU A 99 -4.93 -9.02 7.23
C LEU A 99 -4.19 -9.61 8.42
N SER A 100 -4.43 -10.87 8.80
CA SER A 100 -3.62 -11.54 9.84
C SER A 100 -2.17 -11.78 9.41
N LYS A 101 -1.87 -11.70 8.11
CA LYS A 101 -0.51 -11.74 7.55
C LYS A 101 0.16 -10.36 7.49
N SER A 102 -0.59 -9.30 7.81
CA SER A 102 -0.05 -7.96 7.92
C SER A 102 0.79 -7.84 9.19
N LYS A 103 1.89 -7.08 9.12
CA LYS A 103 2.61 -6.65 10.33
C LYS A 103 2.02 -5.37 10.94
N ILE A 104 0.99 -4.81 10.32
CA ILE A 104 0.28 -3.65 10.84
C ILE A 104 -0.53 -4.09 12.06
N PRO A 105 -0.42 -3.40 13.21
CA PRO A 105 -1.22 -3.70 14.39
C PRO A 105 -2.72 -3.71 14.09
N PRO A 106 -3.55 -4.44 14.87
CA PRO A 106 -5.00 -4.38 14.76
C PRO A 106 -5.45 -2.92 14.84
N ILE A 107 -6.09 -2.46 13.78
CA ILE A 107 -6.64 -1.10 13.67
C ILE A 107 -8.13 -1.15 14.01
N PRO A 108 -8.66 -0.17 14.77
CA PRO A 108 -10.08 -0.15 15.12
C PRO A 108 -10.99 -0.07 13.88
N PRO A 109 -12.30 -0.27 14.04
CA PRO A 109 -13.24 -0.01 12.95
C PRO A 109 -13.27 1.49 12.63
N GLY A 110 -13.36 1.86 11.35
CA GLY A 110 -13.49 3.26 10.92
C GLY A 110 -12.90 3.53 9.55
N ASN A 111 -12.78 4.81 9.19
CA ASN A 111 -12.22 5.21 7.89
C ASN A 111 -10.74 5.55 8.04
N TYR A 112 -9.94 4.99 7.15
CA TYR A 112 -8.50 5.12 7.09
C TYR A 112 -8.11 5.76 5.78
N ARG A 113 -7.02 6.52 5.82
CA ARG A 113 -6.39 7.06 4.63
C ARG A 113 -4.92 6.68 4.65
N THR A 114 -4.46 6.06 3.58
CA THR A 114 -3.05 5.77 3.39
C THR A 114 -2.52 6.66 2.28
N THR A 115 -1.47 7.42 2.55
CA THR A 115 -0.76 8.22 1.54
C THR A 115 0.62 7.64 1.34
N ILE A 116 0.96 7.30 0.10
CA ILE A 116 2.25 6.77 -0.30
C ILE A 116 2.90 7.76 -1.26
N GLU A 117 4.01 8.32 -0.81
CA GLU A 117 4.83 9.24 -1.59
C GLU A 117 6.19 8.60 -1.87
N VAL A 118 6.62 8.65 -3.13
CA VAL A 118 7.90 8.16 -3.60
C VAL A 118 8.65 9.31 -4.24
N ARG A 119 9.87 9.58 -3.76
CA ARG A 119 10.74 10.64 -4.28
C ARG A 119 12.02 10.07 -4.85
N ASN A 120 12.58 10.77 -5.83
CA ASN A 120 13.92 10.50 -6.31
C ASN A 120 14.95 10.95 -5.26
N LYS A 121 15.88 10.08 -4.87
CA LYS A 121 16.91 10.43 -3.87
C LYS A 121 17.84 11.56 -4.29
N SER A 122 18.13 11.69 -5.59
CA SER A 122 19.16 12.61 -6.10
C SER A 122 18.71 14.08 -6.09
N ASN A 123 17.44 14.34 -6.40
CA ASN A 123 16.91 15.69 -6.57
C ASN A 123 15.63 15.96 -5.77
N ASN A 124 15.20 15.00 -4.94
CA ASN A 124 14.01 15.07 -4.10
C ASN A 124 12.68 15.30 -4.84
N SER A 125 12.65 15.12 -6.17
CA SER A 125 11.44 15.24 -6.98
C SER A 125 10.47 14.08 -6.71
N VAL A 126 9.16 14.38 -6.72
CA VAL A 126 8.11 13.37 -6.52
C VAL A 126 7.96 12.54 -7.79
N ILE A 127 8.12 11.22 -7.65
CA ILE A 127 7.92 10.23 -8.72
C ILE A 127 6.49 9.71 -8.70
N LEU A 128 5.97 9.42 -7.50
CA LEU A 128 4.65 8.87 -7.28
C LEU A 128 4.09 9.46 -6.00
N CYS A 129 2.84 9.93 -6.03
CA CYS A 129 2.08 10.23 -4.82
C CYS A 129 0.68 9.65 -5.02
N LYS A 130 0.27 8.75 -4.14
CA LYS A 130 -1.03 8.09 -4.19
C LYS A 130 -1.65 8.03 -2.81
N MET A 131 -2.96 8.27 -2.79
CA MET A 131 -3.77 8.30 -1.59
C MET A 131 -4.87 7.26 -1.74
N PHE A 132 -5.14 6.52 -0.67
CA PHE A 132 -6.10 5.42 -0.62
C PHE A 132 -7.00 5.63 0.58
N ASP A 133 -8.31 5.62 0.35
CA ASP A 133 -9.29 5.61 1.45
C ASP A 133 -9.76 4.16 1.65
N ILE A 134 -9.69 3.68 2.89
CA ILE A 134 -9.95 2.31 3.32
C ILE A 134 -11.03 2.37 4.40
N GLU A 135 -12.16 1.69 4.20
CA GLU A 135 -13.17 1.51 5.23
C GLU A 135 -12.88 0.21 6.01
N GLY A 136 -12.36 0.34 7.22
CA GLY A 136 -12.15 -0.76 8.15
C GLY A 136 -13.48 -1.15 8.82
N LYS A 137 -14.00 -2.34 8.51
CA LYS A 137 -15.19 -2.91 9.15
C LYS A 137 -14.78 -3.89 10.24
N ALA A 138 -15.41 -3.75 11.41
CA ALA A 138 -15.31 -4.68 12.54
C ALA A 138 -15.82 -6.08 12.17
#